data_AF-A0A432SRA7-F1
#
_entry.id   AF-A0A432SRA7-F1
#
_cell.length_a   1.000
_cell.length_b   1.000
_cell.length_c   1.000
_cell.angle_alpha   90.00
_cell.angle_beta   90.00
_cell.angle_gamma   90.00
#
_symmetry.space_group_name_H-M   'P 1'
#
loop_
_entity.id
_entity.type
_entity.pdbx_description
1 polymer ?
#
loop_
_entity_poly.entity_id
_entity_poly.type
_entity_poly.pdbx_seq_one_letter_code
_entity_poly.pdbx_strand_id
1 'polypeptide(L)'
;MNLKKSLKSIRKNIVYKHSIFTTIKHVYTHLDDLSNREILNYYGIESVHELESHVEKIKDILLKHEINRSDIELVDSCFCMDSSNEFKYLYSSKKDAQRQILYSHKQKGIKLKLYSCPYHCGWHLSKV
;
A
#
# COMPACT_ATOMS: atom_id res chain seq x y z
N MET A 1 26.93 31.35 5.06
CA MET A 1 25.88 30.38 4.67
C MET A 1 25.80 30.33 3.13
N ASN A 2 26.00 29.18 2.47
CA ASN A 2 26.12 29.11 1.00
C ASN A 2 24.75 28.86 0.34
N LEU A 3 24.07 29.93 -0.06
CA LEU A 3 22.72 29.94 -0.66
C LEU A 3 22.57 28.97 -1.84
N LYS A 4 23.60 28.82 -2.69
CA LYS A 4 23.56 27.90 -3.85
C LYS A 4 23.47 26.43 -3.41
N LYS A 5 24.16 26.06 -2.32
CA LYS A 5 24.07 24.71 -1.75
C LYS A 5 22.69 24.45 -1.14
N SER A 6 22.12 25.43 -0.45
CA SER A 6 20.77 25.34 0.13
C SER A 6 19.66 25.23 -0.93
N LEU A 7 19.73 26.00 -2.02
CA LEU A 7 18.76 25.90 -3.11
C LEU A 7 18.81 24.54 -3.82
N LYS A 8 20.01 23.97 -3.99
CA LYS A 8 20.18 22.64 -4.57
C LYS A 8 19.56 21.53 -3.69
N SER A 9 19.72 21.61 -2.37
CA SER A 9 19.14 20.63 -1.46
C SER A 9 17.61 20.73 -1.40
N ILE A 10 17.06 21.95 -1.39
CA ILE A 10 15.61 22.20 -1.45
C ILE A 10 15.03 21.61 -2.75
N ARG A 11 15.66 21.87 -3.90
CA ARG A 11 15.23 21.31 -5.19
C ARG A 11 15.21 19.78 -5.16
N LYS A 12 16.26 19.15 -4.63
CA LYS A 12 16.34 17.69 -4.51
C LYS A 12 15.21 17.13 -3.64
N ASN A 13 14.89 17.80 -2.53
CA ASN A 13 13.81 17.39 -1.63
C ASN A 13 12.43 17.51 -2.31
N ILE A 14 12.17 18.59 -3.05
CA ILE A 14 10.92 18.77 -3.81
C ILE A 14 10.73 17.65 -4.84
N VAL A 15 11.77 17.35 -5.62
CA VAL A 15 11.74 16.27 -6.64
C VAL A 15 11.51 14.91 -5.98
N TYR A 16 12.19 14.65 -4.86
CA TYR A 16 12.01 13.40 -4.11
C TYR A 16 10.57 13.26 -3.59
N LYS A 17 10.02 14.30 -2.96
CA LYS A 17 8.62 14.28 -2.48
C LYS A 17 7.62 14.04 -3.62
N HIS A 18 7.84 14.66 -4.77
CA HIS A 18 7.00 14.41 -5.95
C HIS A 18 7.04 12.94 -6.38
N SER A 19 8.23 12.32 -6.39
CA SER A 19 8.40 10.92 -6.78
C SER A 19 7.62 9.93 -5.89
N ILE A 20 7.45 10.23 -4.60
CA ILE A 20 6.67 9.40 -3.67
C ILE A 20 5.21 9.31 -4.12
N PHE A 21 4.58 10.45 -4.37
CA PHE A 21 3.19 10.48 -4.84
C PHE A 21 3.06 9.82 -6.22
N THR A 22 4.02 10.01 -7.12
CA THR A 22 4.05 9.31 -8.41
C THR A 22 4.09 7.79 -8.22
N THR A 23 4.92 7.28 -7.32
CA THR A 23 4.98 5.84 -7.03
C THR A 23 3.65 5.34 -6.47
N ILE A 24 3.04 6.05 -5.53
CA ILE A 24 1.75 5.67 -4.93
C ILE A 24 0.66 5.58 -6.00
N LYS A 25 0.52 6.61 -6.84
CA LYS A 25 -0.48 6.63 -7.92
C LYS A 25 -0.29 5.51 -8.93
N HIS A 26 0.96 5.22 -9.25
CA HIS A 26 1.29 4.15 -10.19
C HIS A 26 0.94 2.76 -9.63
N VAL A 27 1.14 2.56 -8.33
CA VAL A 27 0.91 1.28 -7.65
C VAL A 27 -0.56 1.09 -7.29
N TYR A 28 -1.24 2.17 -6.94
CA TYR A 28 -2.63 2.21 -6.54
C TYR A 28 -3.41 3.06 -7.54
N THR A 29 -3.82 2.43 -8.65
CA THR A 29 -4.45 3.10 -9.79
C THR A 29 -5.73 3.84 -9.41
N HIS A 30 -6.45 3.39 -8.37
CA HIS A 30 -7.61 4.09 -7.83
C HIS A 30 -7.29 5.44 -7.15
N LEU A 31 -6.01 5.76 -6.94
CA LEU A 31 -5.54 7.04 -6.41
C LEU A 31 -4.98 7.97 -7.47
N ASP A 32 -4.93 7.57 -8.75
CA ASP A 32 -4.25 8.32 -9.81
C ASP A 32 -4.85 9.73 -9.99
N ASP A 33 -6.18 9.83 -9.89
CA ASP A 33 -6.92 11.08 -10.02
C ASP A 33 -6.86 11.98 -8.77
N LEU A 34 -6.32 11.50 -7.64
CA LEU A 34 -6.30 12.27 -6.39
C LEU A 34 -5.13 13.26 -6.34
N SER A 35 -5.35 14.43 -5.74
CA SER A 35 -4.27 15.37 -5.40
C SER A 35 -3.40 14.84 -4.26
N ASN A 36 -2.18 15.37 -4.12
CA ASN A 36 -1.28 14.98 -3.02
C ASN A 36 -1.91 15.15 -1.63
N ARG A 37 -2.74 16.19 -1.45
CA ARG A 37 -3.45 16.43 -0.18
C ARG A 37 -4.56 15.38 0.04
N GLU A 38 -5.29 15.02 -1.01
CA GLU A 38 -6.29 13.97 -0.94
C GLU A 38 -5.66 12.60 -0.65
N ILE A 39 -4.47 12.32 -1.19
CA ILE A 39 -3.71 11.10 -0.88
C ILE A 39 -3.30 11.07 0.60
N LEU A 40 -2.78 12.19 1.15
CA LEU A 40 -2.45 12.26 2.58
C LEU A 40 -3.70 12.04 3.45
N ASN A 41 -4.80 12.71 3.11
CA ASN A 41 -6.08 12.54 3.81
C ASN A 41 -6.61 11.10 3.70
N TYR A 42 -6.43 10.45 2.53
CA TYR A 42 -6.83 9.08 2.28
C TYR A 42 -6.13 8.09 3.22
N TYR A 43 -4.83 8.30 3.46
CA TYR A 43 -4.06 7.50 4.41
C TYR A 43 -4.21 7.97 5.87
N GLY A 44 -4.92 9.08 6.13
CA GLY A 44 -5.08 9.65 7.47
C GLY A 44 -3.78 10.14 8.10
N ILE A 45 -2.82 10.58 7.28
CA ILE A 45 -1.48 11.01 7.69
C ILE A 45 -1.28 12.51 7.43
N GLU A 46 -0.45 13.14 8.25
CA GLU A 46 -0.20 14.59 8.15
C GLU A 46 1.08 14.91 7.35
N SER A 47 1.97 13.92 7.18
CA SER A 47 3.30 14.12 6.57
C SER A 47 3.63 13.13 5.46
N VAL A 48 4.27 13.65 4.41
CA VAL A 48 4.86 12.85 3.33
C VAL A 48 5.90 11.85 3.86
N HIS A 49 6.53 12.13 4.99
CA HIS A 49 7.52 11.23 5.60
C HIS A 49 6.90 9.89 6.02
N GLU A 50 5.62 9.88 6.40
CA GLU A 50 4.91 8.64 6.74
C GLU A 50 4.65 7.78 5.48
N LEU A 51 4.46 8.43 4.33
CA LEU A 51 4.39 7.79 3.02
C LEU A 51 5.74 7.27 2.51
N GLU A 52 6.86 7.90 2.88
CA GLU A 52 8.21 7.46 2.46
C GLU A 52 8.47 6.03 2.89
N SER A 53 8.17 5.71 4.16
CA SER A 53 8.33 4.35 4.69
C SER A 53 7.48 3.32 3.95
N HIS A 54 6.32 3.73 3.43
CA HIS A 54 5.46 2.88 2.60
C HIS A 54 6.05 2.66 1.21
N VAL A 55 6.50 3.73 0.55
CA VAL A 55 7.13 3.67 -0.77
C VAL A 55 8.40 2.83 -0.76
N GLU A 56 9.23 2.94 0.27
CA GLU A 56 10.44 2.11 0.39
C GLU A 56 10.10 0.62 0.55
N LYS A 57 9.04 0.28 1.31
CA LYS A 57 8.55 -1.10 1.38
C LYS A 57 8.06 -1.61 0.01
N ILE A 58 7.30 -0.80 -0.72
CA ILE A 58 6.83 -1.18 -2.07
C ILE A 58 8.03 -1.44 -2.99
N LYS A 59 9.02 -0.56 -3.00
CA LYS A 59 10.23 -0.73 -3.83
C LYS A 59 10.98 -2.01 -3.46
N ASP A 60 11.16 -2.27 -2.17
CA ASP A 60 11.83 -3.49 -1.69
C ASP A 60 11.07 -4.76 -2.14
N ILE A 61 9.73 -4.75 -2.07
CA ILE A 61 8.89 -5.85 -2.55
C ILE A 61 9.06 -6.04 -4.07
N LEU A 62 8.95 -4.97 -4.86
CA LEU A 62 9.09 -5.03 -6.31
C LEU A 62 10.48 -5.53 -6.73
N LEU A 63 11.53 -5.13 -6.01
CA LEU A 63 12.89 -5.60 -6.24
C LEU A 63 13.05 -7.08 -5.89
N LYS A 64 12.50 -7.53 -4.76
CA LYS A 64 12.64 -8.91 -4.27
C LYS A 64 11.89 -9.94 -5.10
N HIS A 65 10.73 -9.57 -5.63
CA HIS A 65 9.86 -10.50 -6.35
C HIS A 65 10.04 -10.46 -7.87
N GLU A 66 11.04 -9.71 -8.37
CA GLU A 66 11.29 -9.49 -9.81
C GLU A 66 10.02 -9.06 -10.57
N ILE A 67 9.07 -8.40 -9.89
CA ILE A 67 7.80 -7.99 -10.46
C ILE A 67 8.10 -6.87 -11.46
N ASN A 68 7.96 -7.18 -12.75
CA ASN A 68 8.13 -6.17 -13.79
C ASN A 68 6.94 -5.20 -13.75
N ARG A 69 7.17 -3.98 -14.27
CA ARG A 69 6.12 -2.94 -14.34
C ARG A 69 4.85 -3.39 -15.05
N SER A 70 4.95 -4.32 -15.99
CA SER A 70 3.81 -4.91 -16.72
C SER A 70 2.97 -5.86 -15.87
N ASP A 71 3.52 -6.36 -14.76
CA ASP A 71 2.89 -7.38 -13.93
C ASP A 71 2.23 -6.78 -12.68
N ILE A 72 2.39 -5.46 -12.46
CA ILE A 72 1.74 -4.73 -11.37
C ILE A 72 0.21 -4.75 -11.53
N GLU A 73 -0.30 -4.83 -12.77
CA GLU A 73 -1.74 -5.01 -13.05
C GLU A 73 -2.28 -6.39 -12.64
N LEU A 74 -1.40 -7.39 -12.46
CA LEU A 74 -1.75 -8.75 -12.01
C LEU A 74 -1.70 -8.91 -10.49
N VAL A 75 -1.11 -7.97 -9.77
CA VAL A 75 -1.18 -7.96 -8.31
C VAL A 75 -2.56 -7.44 -7.96
N ASP A 76 -3.45 -8.32 -7.49
CA ASP A 76 -4.78 -7.97 -6.96
C ASP A 76 -4.64 -7.03 -5.75
N SER A 77 -4.41 -5.76 -6.10
CA SER A 77 -4.62 -4.48 -5.45
C SER A 77 -4.09 -4.21 -4.04
N CYS A 78 -3.39 -5.11 -3.33
CA CYS A 78 -2.62 -4.72 -2.12
C CYS A 78 -1.20 -5.33 -2.00
N PHE A 79 -0.24 -4.49 -1.64
CA PHE A 79 1.13 -4.85 -1.17
C PHE A 79 1.18 -5.20 0.33
N CYS A 80 0.10 -5.76 0.87
CA CYS A 80 -0.03 -6.12 2.27
C CYS A 80 0.62 -7.49 2.47
N MET A 81 1.66 -7.60 3.31
CA MET A 81 2.33 -8.89 3.58
C MET A 81 2.06 -9.41 4.98
N ASP A 82 2.13 -10.72 5.16
CA ASP A 82 2.13 -11.37 6.47
C ASP A 82 3.54 -11.43 7.09
N SER A 83 3.67 -12.08 8.25
CA SER A 83 4.96 -12.24 8.95
C SER A 83 5.96 -13.13 8.21
N SER A 84 5.51 -13.86 7.20
CA SER A 84 6.32 -14.75 6.36
C SER A 84 6.73 -14.07 5.04
N ASN A 85 6.45 -12.78 4.86
CA ASN A 85 6.62 -12.01 3.62
C ASN A 85 5.75 -12.49 2.44
N GLU A 86 4.66 -13.21 2.71
CA GLU A 86 3.71 -13.61 1.66
C GLU A 86 2.61 -12.55 1.51
N PHE A 87 2.15 -12.33 0.28
CA PHE A 87 1.05 -11.40 0.02
C PHE A 87 -0.24 -11.89 0.69
N LYS A 88 -0.86 -11.00 1.45
CA LYS A 88 -2.18 -11.25 2.02
C LYS A 88 -3.22 -11.21 0.92
N TYR A 89 -4.06 -12.23 0.89
CA TYR A 89 -5.24 -12.24 0.05
C TYR A 89 -6.12 -11.03 0.38
N LEU A 90 -6.54 -10.31 -0.67
CA LEU A 90 -7.40 -9.15 -0.60
C LEU A 90 -8.81 -9.52 -1.08
N TYR A 91 -9.80 -9.29 -0.22
CA TYR A 91 -11.20 -9.42 -0.61
C TYR A 91 -11.73 -8.04 -1.01
N SER A 92 -12.22 -7.91 -2.24
CA SER A 92 -12.83 -6.66 -2.74
C SER A 92 -14.09 -6.26 -1.97
N SER A 93 -14.85 -7.23 -1.44
CA SER A 93 -16.06 -6.98 -0.65
C SER A 93 -16.01 -7.55 0.77
N LYS A 94 -16.61 -6.82 1.70
CA LYS A 94 -16.80 -7.26 3.10
C LYS A 94 -17.57 -8.57 3.16
N LYS A 95 -18.56 -8.73 2.28
CA LYS A 95 -19.43 -9.91 2.21
C LYS A 95 -18.65 -11.16 1.81
N ASP A 96 -17.71 -11.05 0.88
CA ASP A 96 -16.85 -12.18 0.46
C ASP A 96 -15.90 -12.61 1.56
N ALA A 97 -15.27 -11.64 2.22
CA ALA A 97 -14.41 -11.90 3.36
C ALA A 97 -15.18 -12.58 4.50
N GLN A 98 -16.41 -12.13 4.80
CA GLN A 98 -17.28 -12.76 5.79
C GLN A 98 -17.68 -14.19 5.41
N ARG A 99 -18.02 -14.44 4.14
CA ARG A 99 -18.29 -15.80 3.63
C ARG A 99 -17.09 -16.71 3.85
N GLN A 100 -15.88 -16.23 3.59
CA GLN A 100 -14.66 -16.98 3.83
C GLN A 100 -14.45 -17.31 5.32
N ILE A 101 -14.69 -16.35 6.23
CA ILE A 101 -14.59 -16.60 7.69
C ILE A 101 -15.51 -17.75 8.09
N LEU A 102 -16.78 -17.71 7.67
CA LEU A 102 -17.76 -18.75 7.97
C LEU A 102 -17.34 -20.10 7.41
N TYR A 103 -16.84 -20.12 6.17
CA TYR A 103 -16.34 -21.34 5.53
C TYR A 103 -15.14 -21.91 6.29
N SER A 104 -14.14 -21.10 6.62
CA SER A 104 -12.94 -21.54 7.35
C SER A 104 -13.25 -22.04 8.76
N HIS A 105 -14.21 -21.41 9.44
CA HIS A 105 -14.67 -21.88 10.73
C HIS A 105 -15.38 -23.24 10.62
N LYS A 106 -16.32 -23.39 9.67
CA LYS A 106 -17.09 -24.63 9.48
C LYS A 106 -16.22 -25.81 9.03
N GLN A 107 -15.28 -25.57 8.12
CA GLN A 107 -14.48 -26.63 7.49
C GLN A 107 -13.22 -26.99 8.27
N LYS A 108 -12.59 -26.00 8.91
CA LYS A 108 -11.27 -26.17 9.54
C LYS A 108 -11.23 -25.82 11.03
N GLY A 109 -12.34 -25.35 11.61
CA GLY A 109 -12.38 -24.88 12.99
C GLY A 109 -11.54 -23.63 13.25
N ILE A 110 -11.07 -22.94 12.20
CA ILE A 110 -10.19 -21.77 12.34
C ILE A 110 -11.02 -20.52 12.58
N LYS A 111 -10.73 -19.80 13.66
CA LYS A 111 -11.31 -18.48 13.93
C LYS A 111 -10.48 -17.41 13.25
N LEU A 112 -11.13 -16.64 12.38
CA LEU A 112 -10.54 -15.53 11.66
C LEU A 112 -11.25 -14.23 12.05
N LYS A 113 -10.49 -13.14 12.17
CA LYS A 113 -10.99 -11.77 12.28
C LYS A 113 -10.88 -11.05 10.95
N LEU A 114 -11.87 -10.19 10.71
CA LEU A 114 -11.94 -9.29 9.57
C LEU A 114 -11.37 -7.92 9.93
N TYR A 115 -10.57 -7.33 9.05
CA TYR A 115 -10.15 -5.93 9.18
C TYR A 115 -10.03 -5.28 7.80
N SER A 116 -10.21 -3.95 7.75
CA SER A 116 -10.01 -3.17 6.53
C SER A 116 -8.54 -3.13 6.15
N CYS A 117 -8.25 -3.20 4.85
CA CYS A 117 -6.92 -2.95 4.34
C CYS A 117 -6.45 -1.55 4.79
N PRO A 118 -5.24 -1.41 5.38
CA PRO A 118 -4.68 -0.10 5.75
C PRO A 118 -4.54 0.86 4.56
N TYR A 119 -4.45 0.30 3.35
CA TYR A 119 -4.38 1.06 2.11
C TYR A 119 -5.72 1.11 1.37
N HIS A 120 -6.80 0.73 2.05
CA HIS A 120 -8.19 0.87 1.61
C HIS A 120 -8.52 0.19 0.27
N CYS A 121 -7.73 -0.82 -0.11
CA CYS A 121 -7.94 -1.63 -1.31
C CYS A 121 -9.07 -2.67 -1.15
N GLY A 122 -9.55 -2.89 0.09
CA GLY A 122 -10.53 -3.93 0.39
C GLY A 122 -10.40 -4.45 1.83
N TRP A 123 -10.53 -5.77 1.99
CA TRP A 123 -10.61 -6.44 3.28
C TRP A 123 -9.61 -7.59 3.40
N HIS A 124 -9.05 -7.75 4.60
CA HIS A 124 -8.16 -8.85 4.91
C HIS A 124 -8.69 -9.69 6.07
N LEU A 125 -8.19 -10.92 6.12
CA LEU A 125 -8.43 -11.86 7.19
C LEU A 125 -7.14 -12.07 7.99
N SER A 126 -7.28 -12.27 9.29
CA SER A 126 -6.18 -12.62 10.19
C SER A 126 -6.68 -13.66 11.19
N LYS A 127 -5.82 -14.58 11.62
CA LYS A 127 -6.16 -15.51 12.70
C LYS A 127 -6.37 -14.73 14.01
N VAL A 128 -7.32 -15.20 14.81
CA VAL A 128 -7.57 -14.70 16.17
C VAL A 128 -6.57 -15.33 17.13
#